data_AF-A0A1Y5INK6-F1
#
_entry.id   AF-A0A1Y5INK6-F1
#
_cell.length_a   1.000
_cell.length_b   1.000
_cell.length_c   1.000
_cell.angle_alpha   90.00
_cell.angle_beta   90.00
_cell.angle_gamma   90.00
#
_symmetry.space_group_name_H-M   'P 1'
#
loop_
_entity.id
_entity.type
_entity.pdbx_description
1 polymer ?
#
loop_
_entity_poly.entity_id
_entity_poly.type
_entity_poly.pdbx_seq_one_letter_code
_entity_poly.pdbx_strand_id
1 'polypeptide(L)'
;MTSASTSSRAVVGRIVGRRRVSARLAFYDLLVEASATVAWSTTTDDGDDASRGGRLGDRSSSASLEGLGRSESVVVELVVKLGAEAFADEDALAAARREAFKLGNVVDVVGKLTRGRRDGQTKSRSTAAWVLTCEGVNEVVEAWATANPGKCFARELYVQPAAPRDDSAESEPGDTPAPCKFFINNGYCAKGDACKYAHDRAVQREWIAARKAKRREIAATKYGDPHGDAVANKSARAVKFAEWLRGKFGDDVLNAGTGILDVAGGRGDISFELFTKQGIKSTLVEPRARKLNKQQHKWLKAREKKFKTESDDGALFQKPELCEQIKTEFTSENWHLFKDCSVVIGMHPDQATEAIVDFANLYDKPFAIVPCCVFPELFNHRRDRQGAPVTERMALVEYLADKTGGSVEYLDIEGANQVVFRTS
;
A
#
# COMPACT_ATOMS: atom_id res chain seq x y z
N MET A 1 32.20 44.02 -12.32
CA MET A 1 31.04 43.44 -13.02
C MET A 1 31.54 42.38 -13.97
N THR A 2 31.50 41.12 -13.52
CA THR A 2 31.73 39.94 -14.36
C THR A 2 30.79 38.88 -13.82
N SER A 3 29.71 38.64 -14.54
CA SER A 3 28.69 37.65 -14.19
C SER A 3 29.32 36.25 -14.24
N ALA A 4 29.37 35.58 -13.09
CA ALA A 4 29.65 34.15 -13.04
C ALA A 4 28.46 33.41 -13.68
N SER A 5 28.66 32.93 -14.90
CA SER A 5 27.72 32.06 -15.63
C SER A 5 27.51 30.78 -14.82
N THR A 6 26.31 30.61 -14.26
CA THR A 6 25.89 29.40 -13.55
C THR A 6 25.70 28.27 -14.58
N SER A 7 26.64 27.32 -14.65
CA SER A 7 26.48 26.12 -15.49
C SER A 7 25.24 25.33 -15.04
N SER A 8 24.28 25.17 -15.94
CA SER A 8 22.96 24.55 -15.70
C SER A 8 23.07 23.04 -15.41
N ARG A 9 22.73 22.62 -14.18
CA ARG A 9 22.64 21.20 -13.74
C ARG A 9 21.29 20.57 -14.07
N ALA A 10 20.90 20.60 -15.34
CA ALA A 10 19.57 20.18 -15.78
C ALA A 10 19.65 18.90 -16.65
N VAL A 11 18.76 17.93 -16.40
CA VAL A 11 18.65 16.68 -17.14
C VAL A 11 17.22 16.53 -17.65
N VAL A 12 17.07 16.54 -18.97
CA VAL A 12 15.79 16.28 -19.62
C VAL A 12 15.66 14.79 -19.89
N GLY A 13 14.55 14.20 -19.47
CA GLY A 13 14.28 12.80 -19.74
C GLY A 13 12.83 12.39 -19.56
N ARG A 14 12.48 11.24 -20.12
CA ARG A 14 11.13 10.66 -20.01
C ARG A 14 11.03 9.76 -18.78
N ILE A 15 10.01 9.95 -17.96
CA ILE A 15 9.73 9.08 -16.82
C ILE A 15 9.16 7.75 -17.34
N VAL A 16 9.99 6.72 -17.44
CA VAL A 16 9.62 5.40 -18.00
C VAL A 16 9.25 4.37 -16.94
N GLY A 17 9.54 4.65 -15.67
CA GLY A 17 9.28 3.71 -14.58
C GLY A 17 9.16 4.40 -13.22
N ARG A 18 8.45 3.73 -12.32
CA ARG A 18 8.30 4.11 -10.91
C ARG A 18 8.52 2.86 -10.07
N ARG A 19 9.51 2.89 -9.17
CA ARG A 19 9.90 1.73 -8.36
C ARG A 19 9.28 1.77 -6.96
N ARG A 20 9.98 2.41 -6.03
CA ARG A 20 9.59 2.50 -4.63
C ARG A 20 9.24 3.95 -4.32
N VAL A 21 8.06 4.17 -3.77
CA VAL A 21 7.62 5.50 -3.35
C VAL A 21 7.07 5.42 -1.94
N SER A 22 7.77 6.05 -1.00
CA SER A 22 7.27 6.31 0.36
C SER A 22 6.83 7.77 0.48
N ALA A 23 6.27 8.16 1.62
CA ALA A 23 5.99 9.57 1.91
C ALA A 23 7.24 10.45 1.78
N ARG A 24 8.42 9.93 2.16
CA ARG A 24 9.66 10.71 2.28
C ARG A 24 10.70 10.50 1.17
N LEU A 25 10.58 9.43 0.38
CA LEU A 25 11.59 9.07 -0.63
C LEU A 25 10.95 8.34 -1.81
N ALA A 26 11.20 8.81 -3.02
CA ALA A 26 10.68 8.24 -4.26
C ALA A 26 11.77 7.97 -5.27
N PHE A 27 11.65 6.83 -5.96
CA PHE A 27 12.58 6.38 -7.00
C PHE A 27 11.86 6.20 -8.35
N TYR A 28 12.43 6.79 -9.39
CA TYR A 28 11.91 6.74 -10.77
C TYR A 28 13.00 6.28 -11.74
N ASP A 29 12.57 5.74 -12.88
CA ASP A 29 13.44 5.47 -14.03
C ASP A 29 13.26 6.61 -15.04
N LEU A 30 14.33 7.37 -15.27
CA LEU A 30 14.38 8.47 -16.22
C LEU A 30 15.17 8.02 -17.45
N LEU A 31 14.52 7.92 -18.62
CA LEU A 31 15.19 7.66 -19.88
C LEU A 31 15.69 8.97 -20.46
N VAL A 32 17.01 9.11 -20.57
CA VAL A 32 17.69 10.30 -21.07
C VAL A 32 18.27 9.98 -22.44
N GLU A 33 17.96 10.78 -23.44
CA GLU A 33 18.55 10.65 -24.77
C GLU A 33 19.98 11.23 -24.78
N ALA A 34 20.91 10.54 -25.43
CA ALA A 34 22.33 10.92 -25.44
C ALA A 34 22.60 12.31 -26.07
N SER A 35 21.67 12.84 -26.87
CA SER A 35 21.72 14.19 -27.45
C SER A 35 21.28 15.30 -26.49
N ALA A 36 20.61 14.95 -25.38
CA ALA A 36 20.02 15.90 -24.43
C ALA A 36 20.93 16.22 -23.23
N THR A 37 22.10 15.59 -23.13
CA THR A 37 23.05 15.82 -22.04
C THR A 37 23.88 17.07 -22.30
N VAL A 38 23.46 18.21 -21.75
CA VAL A 38 24.31 19.39 -21.60
C VAL A 38 25.44 19.06 -20.62
N ALA A 39 26.66 19.52 -20.94
CA ALA A 39 27.92 19.19 -20.31
C ALA A 39 27.87 19.14 -18.77
N TRP A 40 28.22 17.99 -18.18
CA TRP A 40 28.33 17.81 -16.74
C TRP A 40 29.79 17.60 -16.32
N SER A 41 30.19 18.19 -15.19
CA SER A 41 31.47 17.89 -14.53
C SER A 41 31.22 16.87 -13.42
N THR A 42 31.94 15.76 -13.46
CA THR A 42 31.85 14.69 -12.45
C THR A 42 32.71 15.02 -11.25
N THR A 43 32.16 14.98 -10.03
CA THR A 43 32.99 14.88 -8.80
C THR A 43 33.02 13.43 -8.35
N THR A 44 34.19 12.79 -8.40
CA THR A 44 34.48 11.54 -7.70
C THR A 44 34.65 11.85 -6.22
N ASP A 45 33.82 11.23 -5.39
CA ASP A 45 33.91 11.29 -3.93
C ASP A 45 34.68 10.05 -3.48
N ASP A 46 36.02 10.13 -3.48
CA ASP A 46 36.89 9.15 -2.85
C ASP A 46 36.94 9.49 -1.36
N GLY A 47 36.18 8.73 -0.56
CA GLY A 47 36.21 8.85 0.90
C GLY A 47 37.50 8.28 1.49
N ASP A 48 38.20 9.15 2.22
CA ASP A 48 39.17 8.92 3.31
C ASP A 48 39.86 7.54 3.43
N ASP A 49 41.14 7.51 3.00
CA ASP A 49 42.20 6.78 3.73
C ASP A 49 43.38 7.72 3.97
N ALA A 50 43.45 8.26 5.19
CA ALA A 50 44.51 9.15 5.63
C ALA A 50 45.75 8.32 6.00
N SER A 51 46.62 8.02 5.02
CA SER A 51 48.06 7.84 5.28
C SER A 51 48.90 7.65 4.01
N ARG A 52 49.41 8.75 3.44
CA ARG A 52 50.80 8.94 2.96
C ARG A 52 50.92 10.20 2.11
N GLY A 53 51.85 11.07 2.50
CA GLY A 53 52.10 12.35 1.83
C GLY A 53 52.57 12.18 0.38
N GLY A 54 52.02 13.01 -0.50
CA GLY A 54 52.44 13.12 -1.90
C GLY A 54 51.75 14.30 -2.58
N ARG A 55 52.56 15.20 -3.16
CA ARG A 55 52.25 16.43 -3.91
C ARG A 55 50.86 16.53 -4.56
N LEU A 56 50.25 17.70 -4.35
CA LEU A 56 49.23 18.33 -5.20
C LEU A 56 49.65 18.25 -6.68
N GLY A 57 48.95 17.43 -7.44
CA GLY A 57 48.92 17.45 -8.89
C GLY A 57 47.49 17.68 -9.33
N ASP A 58 47.22 18.88 -9.83
CA ASP A 58 45.98 19.25 -10.49
C ASP A 58 45.75 18.30 -11.69
N ARG A 59 44.83 17.35 -11.53
CA ARG A 59 44.36 16.49 -12.60
C ARG A 59 42.84 16.63 -12.65
N SER A 60 42.40 17.68 -13.33
CA SER A 60 41.10 17.70 -14.00
C SER A 60 41.03 16.51 -14.96
N SER A 61 40.33 15.44 -14.56
CA SER A 61 39.93 14.38 -15.46
C SER A 61 38.48 14.63 -15.85
N SER A 62 38.29 15.20 -17.03
CA SER A 62 36.99 15.24 -17.69
C SER A 62 36.58 13.82 -18.04
N ALA A 63 35.84 13.15 -17.16
CA ALA A 63 35.07 11.98 -17.55
C ALA A 63 33.84 12.47 -18.32
N SER A 64 34.05 12.83 -19.58
CA SER A 64 32.96 12.95 -20.54
C SER A 64 32.16 11.64 -20.53
N LEU A 65 30.85 11.72 -20.79
CA LEU A 65 30.01 10.56 -21.12
C LEU A 65 30.47 9.88 -22.45
N GLU A 66 31.74 9.99 -22.83
CA GLU A 66 32.36 9.47 -24.06
C GLU A 66 32.51 7.94 -24.09
N GLY A 67 32.12 7.25 -23.02
CA GLY A 67 31.92 5.80 -23.04
C GLY A 67 30.60 5.35 -23.67
N LEU A 68 29.70 6.29 -24.02
CA LEU A 68 28.44 5.97 -24.67
C LEU A 68 28.62 6.01 -26.19
N GLY A 69 28.54 4.84 -26.81
CA GLY A 69 28.40 4.72 -28.26
C GLY A 69 27.30 5.65 -28.77
N ARG A 70 27.53 6.25 -29.94
CA ARG A 70 26.77 7.37 -30.54
C ARG A 70 25.26 7.15 -30.83
N SER A 71 24.54 6.27 -30.15
CA SER A 71 23.11 6.03 -30.45
C SER A 71 22.27 5.35 -29.36
N GLU A 72 22.62 5.39 -28.08
CA GLU A 72 21.82 4.69 -27.05
C GLU A 72 21.34 5.62 -25.93
N SER A 73 20.01 5.71 -25.79
CA SER A 73 19.36 6.33 -24.64
C SER A 73 19.71 5.58 -23.35
N VAL A 74 19.93 6.32 -22.26
CA VAL A 74 20.38 5.75 -20.98
C VAL A 74 19.29 5.87 -19.93
N VAL A 75 19.11 4.81 -19.13
CA VAL A 75 18.24 4.86 -17.95
C VAL A 75 19.03 5.36 -16.76
N VAL A 76 18.57 6.47 -16.18
CA VAL A 76 19.08 7.09 -14.96
C VAL A 76 18.07 6.85 -13.83
N GLU A 77 18.55 6.44 -12.65
CA GLU A 77 17.71 6.39 -11.46
C GLU A 77 17.50 7.81 -10.92
N LEU A 78 16.27 8.31 -10.97
CA LEU A 78 15.91 9.60 -10.38
C LEU A 78 15.43 9.41 -8.94
N VAL A 79 16.06 10.09 -7.99
CA VAL A 79 15.78 10.02 -6.55
C VAL A 79 15.19 11.34 -6.08
N VAL A 80 13.99 11.31 -5.50
CA VAL A 80 13.30 12.49 -4.96
C VAL A 80 13.09 12.31 -3.46
N LYS A 81 13.62 13.22 -2.65
CA LYS A 81 13.65 13.11 -1.18
C LYS A 81 12.93 14.29 -0.53
N LEU A 82 12.09 14.01 0.47
CA LEU A 82 11.45 15.01 1.31
C LEU A 82 12.50 15.75 2.16
N GLY A 83 12.38 17.07 2.24
CA GLY A 83 13.32 17.97 2.91
C GLY A 83 14.52 18.35 2.03
N ALA A 84 14.53 17.98 0.74
CA ALA A 84 15.53 18.43 -0.22
C ALA A 84 14.95 19.55 -1.09
N GLU A 85 15.59 20.72 -1.07
CA GLU A 85 15.31 21.87 -1.95
C GLU A 85 13.83 22.11 -2.28
N ALA A 86 13.39 21.87 -3.54
CA ALA A 86 12.03 22.10 -4.01
C ALA A 86 10.96 21.18 -3.35
N PHE A 87 11.39 20.22 -2.52
CA PHE A 87 10.56 19.24 -1.84
C PHE A 87 10.63 19.42 -0.32
N ALA A 88 10.52 20.67 0.14
CA ALA A 88 10.63 21.05 1.56
C ALA A 88 9.63 20.32 2.47
N ASP A 89 8.40 20.10 1.99
CA ASP A 89 7.31 19.46 2.73
C ASP A 89 6.56 18.40 1.89
N GLU A 90 5.64 17.68 2.56
CA GLU A 90 4.89 16.59 1.94
C GLU A 90 3.94 17.07 0.84
N ASP A 91 3.45 18.32 0.92
CA ASP A 91 2.53 18.89 -0.05
C ASP A 91 3.24 19.24 -1.36
N ALA A 92 4.43 19.85 -1.28
CA ALA A 92 5.29 20.14 -2.42
C ALA A 92 5.70 18.85 -3.15
N LEU A 93 6.09 17.82 -2.39
CA LEU A 93 6.41 16.51 -2.95
C LEU A 93 5.18 15.82 -3.57
N ALA A 94 4.01 15.95 -2.95
CA ALA A 94 2.77 15.41 -3.47
C ALA A 94 2.31 16.13 -4.76
N ALA A 95 2.52 17.45 -4.86
CA ALA A 95 2.25 18.23 -6.07
C ALA A 95 3.14 17.78 -7.22
N ALA A 96 4.46 17.72 -7.02
CA ALA A 96 5.42 17.25 -8.02
C ALA A 96 5.10 15.84 -8.53
N ARG A 97 4.61 14.95 -7.65
CA ARG A 97 4.15 13.59 -8.03
C ARG A 97 2.89 13.59 -8.89
N ARG A 98 1.97 14.52 -8.65
CA ARG A 98 0.71 14.62 -9.41
C ARG A 98 0.91 15.32 -10.75
N GLU A 99 1.89 16.20 -10.86
CA GLU A 99 2.03 17.10 -12.02
C GLU A 99 3.21 16.71 -12.90
N ALA A 100 4.41 16.57 -12.33
CA ALA A 100 5.64 16.32 -13.07
C ALA A 100 5.97 14.83 -13.21
N PHE A 101 6.05 14.08 -12.11
CA PHE A 101 6.55 12.70 -12.10
C PHE A 101 5.50 11.64 -12.48
N LYS A 102 4.68 11.93 -13.48
CA LYS A 102 3.77 10.96 -14.10
C LYS A 102 4.52 10.11 -15.14
N LEU A 103 4.15 8.84 -15.23
CA LEU A 103 4.70 7.96 -16.25
C LEU A 103 4.43 8.53 -17.64
N GLY A 104 5.47 8.53 -18.47
CA GLY A 104 5.48 9.06 -19.83
C GLY A 104 5.78 10.54 -19.95
N ASN A 105 5.70 11.34 -18.87
CA ASN A 105 6.08 12.75 -18.97
C ASN A 105 7.55 12.89 -19.33
N VAL A 106 7.87 13.87 -20.16
CA VAL A 106 9.22 14.39 -20.33
C VAL A 106 9.38 15.56 -19.38
N VAL A 107 10.38 15.48 -18.51
CA VAL A 107 10.62 16.46 -17.45
C VAL A 107 12.03 17.01 -17.57
N ASP A 108 12.18 18.31 -17.33
CA ASP A 108 13.48 18.95 -17.12
C ASP A 108 13.78 19.00 -15.63
N VAL A 109 14.76 18.21 -15.19
CA VAL A 109 15.04 17.97 -13.78
C VAL A 109 16.38 18.58 -13.40
N VAL A 110 16.39 19.37 -12.33
CA VAL A 110 17.62 19.91 -11.74
C VAL A 110 18.08 18.99 -10.63
N GLY A 111 19.37 18.69 -10.58
CA GLY A 111 19.93 17.86 -9.52
C GLY A 111 21.38 17.46 -9.66
N LYS A 112 21.82 16.59 -8.73
CA LYS A 112 23.18 16.06 -8.68
C LYS A 112 23.24 14.65 -9.27
N LEU A 113 23.99 14.48 -10.35
CA LEU A 113 24.24 13.19 -11.01
C LEU A 113 25.48 12.49 -10.40
N THR A 114 25.34 11.22 -10.04
CA THR A 114 26.43 10.38 -9.50
C THR A 114 26.43 9.00 -10.16
N ARG A 115 27.58 8.33 -10.18
CA ARG A 115 27.66 6.93 -10.62
C ARG A 115 26.98 6.02 -9.59
N GLY A 116 26.15 5.10 -10.05
CA GLY A 116 25.58 4.05 -9.20
C GLY A 116 26.68 3.10 -8.72
N ARG A 117 26.76 2.84 -7.40
CA ARG A 117 27.64 1.78 -6.87
C ARG A 117 27.11 0.41 -7.29
N ARG A 118 27.97 -0.42 -7.86
CA ARG A 118 27.68 -1.83 -8.24
C ARG A 118 27.75 -2.81 -7.06
N ASP A 119 27.70 -2.32 -5.83
CA ASP A 119 27.79 -3.18 -4.65
C ASP A 119 26.41 -3.68 -4.23
N GLY A 120 26.24 -4.99 -4.22
CA GLY A 120 25.01 -5.72 -3.87
C GLY A 120 24.53 -5.57 -2.42
N GLN A 121 24.87 -4.46 -1.75
CA GLN A 121 24.51 -4.16 -0.36
C GLN A 121 23.58 -2.95 -0.20
N THR A 122 23.22 -2.25 -1.29
CA THR A 122 22.23 -1.17 -1.20
C THR A 122 20.81 -1.70 -1.47
N LYS A 123 19.83 -1.20 -0.69
CA LYS A 123 18.39 -1.53 -0.84
C LYS A 123 17.77 -1.03 -2.17
N SER A 124 18.58 -0.54 -3.11
CA SER A 124 18.16 -0.14 -4.46
C SER A 124 18.22 -1.36 -5.38
N ARG A 125 17.07 -1.80 -5.90
CA ARG A 125 17.00 -2.84 -6.94
C ARG A 125 17.35 -2.30 -8.35
N SER A 126 18.04 -1.16 -8.44
CA SER A 126 18.35 -0.49 -9.70
C SER A 126 19.59 -1.11 -10.36
N THR A 127 19.48 -1.42 -11.65
CA THR A 127 20.61 -1.76 -12.53
C THR A 127 21.18 -0.52 -13.24
N ALA A 128 20.67 0.69 -12.93
CA ALA A 128 21.07 1.92 -13.61
C ALA A 128 22.51 2.31 -13.23
N ALA A 129 23.33 2.61 -14.24
CA ALA A 129 24.71 3.05 -14.05
C ALA A 129 24.82 4.46 -13.41
N TRP A 130 23.72 5.21 -13.41
CA TRP A 130 23.66 6.61 -13.01
C TRP A 130 22.48 6.87 -12.07
N VAL A 131 22.71 7.72 -11.07
CA VAL A 131 21.72 8.18 -10.09
C VAL A 131 21.65 9.70 -10.14
N LEU A 132 20.48 10.27 -10.38
CA LEU A 132 20.19 11.70 -10.33
C LEU A 132 19.42 12.01 -9.04
N THR A 133 20.05 12.73 -8.11
CA THR A 133 19.36 13.25 -6.92
C THR A 133 18.64 14.53 -7.29
N CYS A 134 17.32 14.49 -7.28
CA CYS A 134 16.45 15.59 -7.67
C CYS A 134 16.48 16.70 -6.63
N GLU A 135 16.85 17.89 -7.08
CA GLU A 135 16.81 19.14 -6.32
C GLU A 135 15.58 19.97 -6.72
N GLY A 136 15.14 19.85 -7.99
CA GLY A 136 13.89 20.44 -8.46
C GLY A 136 13.47 19.96 -9.84
N VAL A 137 12.30 20.42 -10.28
CA VAL A 137 11.82 20.26 -11.66
C VAL A 137 11.61 21.66 -12.23
N ASN A 138 12.32 21.99 -13.31
CA ASN A 138 12.16 23.29 -13.98
C ASN A 138 10.80 23.34 -14.68
N GLU A 139 10.51 22.32 -15.48
CA GLU A 139 9.25 22.21 -16.20
C GLU A 139 8.91 20.77 -16.62
N VAL A 140 7.63 20.58 -16.97
CA VAL A 140 7.17 19.40 -17.69
C VAL A 140 7.19 19.72 -19.18
N VAL A 141 8.29 19.35 -19.84
CA VAL A 141 8.53 19.58 -21.27
C VAL A 141 7.43 18.95 -22.14
N GLU A 142 6.98 17.75 -21.78
CA GLU A 142 5.85 17.09 -22.45
C GLU A 142 5.03 16.29 -21.44
N ALA A 143 3.74 16.56 -21.36
CA ALA A 143 2.81 15.75 -20.59
C ALA A 143 2.24 14.62 -21.48
N TRP A 144 2.50 13.36 -21.11
CA TRP A 144 2.06 12.20 -21.92
C TRP A 144 0.56 12.19 -22.17
N ALA A 145 -0.24 12.47 -21.14
CA ALA A 145 -1.70 12.44 -21.23
C ALA A 145 -2.26 13.50 -22.19
N THR A 146 -1.54 14.61 -22.38
CA THR A 146 -1.90 15.67 -23.32
C THR A 146 -1.50 15.29 -24.74
N ALA A 147 -0.28 14.76 -24.93
CA ALA A 147 0.21 14.31 -26.23
C ALA A 147 -0.51 13.04 -26.73
N ASN A 148 -1.02 12.22 -25.81
CA ASN A 148 -1.63 10.92 -26.09
C ASN A 148 -2.98 10.77 -25.35
N PRO A 149 -4.02 11.54 -25.73
CA PRO A 149 -5.31 11.51 -25.05
C PRO A 149 -5.94 10.11 -25.15
N GLY A 150 -6.40 9.61 -23.99
CA GLY A 150 -7.04 8.29 -23.88
C GLY A 150 -6.08 7.09 -23.95
N LYS A 151 -4.76 7.29 -24.11
CA LYS A 151 -3.76 6.22 -24.16
C LYS A 151 -2.90 6.20 -22.89
N CYS A 152 -2.79 5.04 -22.27
CA CYS A 152 -1.87 4.82 -21.16
C CYS A 152 -0.42 4.76 -21.66
N PHE A 153 0.53 5.27 -20.87
CA PHE A 153 1.97 5.13 -21.16
C PHE A 153 2.41 3.67 -21.07
N ALA A 154 3.11 3.17 -22.09
CA ALA A 154 3.66 1.81 -22.15
C ALA A 154 5.20 1.85 -22.09
N ARG A 155 5.76 1.30 -21.01
CA ARG A 155 7.22 1.25 -20.77
C ARG A 155 7.99 0.49 -21.85
N GLU A 156 7.34 -0.52 -22.45
CA GLU A 156 7.93 -1.48 -23.40
C GLU A 156 8.35 -0.85 -24.73
N LEU A 157 7.86 0.36 -25.05
CA LEU A 157 8.27 1.11 -26.24
C LEU A 157 9.64 1.80 -26.09
N TYR A 158 10.17 1.88 -24.86
CA TYR A 158 11.29 2.77 -24.51
C TYR A 158 12.41 2.09 -23.71
N VAL A 159 12.24 0.81 -23.38
CA VAL A 159 13.29 -0.03 -22.79
C VAL A 159 13.45 -1.21 -23.72
N GLN A 160 14.62 -1.39 -24.32
CA GLN A 160 14.87 -2.57 -25.14
C GLN A 160 14.59 -3.82 -24.30
N PRO A 161 13.79 -4.77 -24.81
CA PRO A 161 13.48 -5.97 -24.07
C PRO A 161 14.80 -6.71 -23.77
N ALA A 162 15.03 -7.03 -22.50
CA ALA A 162 15.97 -8.10 -22.17
C ALA A 162 15.54 -9.34 -22.96
N ALA A 163 16.52 -10.09 -23.47
CA ALA A 163 16.32 -11.25 -24.32
C ALA A 163 15.13 -12.11 -23.86
N PRO A 164 14.32 -12.63 -24.80
CA PRO A 164 13.11 -13.37 -24.47
C PRO A 164 13.49 -14.51 -23.51
N ARG A 165 12.85 -14.51 -22.34
CA ARG A 165 12.80 -15.71 -21.52
C ARG A 165 11.89 -16.67 -22.23
N ASP A 166 12.46 -17.81 -22.58
CA ASP A 166 11.77 -18.91 -23.21
C ASP A 166 10.79 -19.53 -22.21
N ASP A 167 9.57 -19.01 -22.20
CA ASP A 167 8.41 -19.67 -21.58
C ASP A 167 7.62 -20.39 -22.69
N SER A 168 8.30 -21.28 -23.44
CA SER A 168 7.67 -22.26 -24.33
C SER A 168 7.02 -23.37 -23.49
N ALA A 169 5.89 -23.04 -22.85
CA ALA A 169 4.89 -24.06 -22.58
C ALA A 169 3.99 -24.13 -23.81
N GLU A 170 4.24 -25.11 -24.66
CA GLU A 170 3.38 -25.48 -25.79
C GLU A 170 1.96 -25.75 -25.25
N SER A 171 0.97 -25.05 -25.80
CA SER A 171 -0.44 -25.37 -25.60
C SER A 171 -0.99 -25.94 -26.90
N GLU A 172 -1.51 -27.16 -26.82
CA GLU A 172 -2.15 -27.91 -27.90
C GLU A 172 -3.24 -27.10 -28.65
N PRO A 173 -3.41 -27.31 -29.97
CA PRO A 173 -4.37 -26.58 -30.78
C PRO A 173 -5.79 -27.12 -30.56
N GLY A 174 -6.54 -26.45 -29.70
CA GLY A 174 -7.95 -26.75 -29.46
C GLY A 174 -8.60 -25.93 -28.34
N ASP A 175 -7.82 -25.22 -27.53
CA ASP A 175 -8.32 -24.55 -26.33
C ASP A 175 -8.58 -23.05 -26.57
N THR A 176 -9.75 -22.58 -26.14
CA THR A 176 -10.06 -21.15 -26.04
C THR A 176 -8.93 -20.41 -25.32
N PRO A 177 -8.44 -19.26 -25.84
CA PRO A 177 -7.28 -18.58 -25.26
C PRO A 177 -7.55 -18.19 -23.80
N ALA A 178 -6.67 -18.59 -22.90
CA ALA A 178 -6.76 -18.25 -21.48
C ALA A 178 -6.92 -16.72 -21.28
N PRO A 179 -7.68 -16.26 -20.28
CA PRO A 179 -7.99 -14.84 -20.17
C PRO A 179 -6.80 -14.02 -19.70
N CYS A 180 -6.65 -12.83 -20.28
CA CYS A 180 -5.53 -11.95 -19.96
C CYS A 180 -5.65 -11.40 -18.54
N LYS A 181 -4.69 -11.75 -17.68
CA LYS A 181 -4.64 -11.27 -16.29
C LYS A 181 -4.68 -9.73 -16.18
N PHE A 182 -4.05 -9.00 -17.10
CA PHE A 182 -4.02 -7.54 -17.08
C PHE A 182 -5.39 -6.96 -17.45
N PHE A 183 -5.99 -7.49 -18.52
CA PHE A 183 -7.33 -7.10 -18.94
C PHE A 183 -8.39 -7.45 -17.88
N ILE A 184 -8.30 -8.64 -17.26
CA ILE A 184 -9.20 -9.05 -16.17
C ILE A 184 -9.15 -8.09 -14.98
N ASN A 185 -7.94 -7.69 -14.54
CA ASN A 185 -7.80 -6.90 -13.32
C ASN A 185 -8.05 -5.41 -13.56
N ASN A 186 -7.68 -4.90 -14.74
CA ASN A 186 -7.64 -3.45 -15.00
C ASN A 186 -8.67 -3.01 -16.05
N GLY A 187 -9.36 -3.94 -16.71
CA GLY A 187 -10.18 -3.67 -17.90
C GLY A 187 -9.36 -3.26 -19.14
N TYR A 188 -8.04 -3.35 -19.05
CA TYR A 188 -7.09 -2.89 -20.07
C TYR A 188 -5.79 -3.71 -20.00
N CYS A 189 -5.21 -4.02 -21.15
CA CYS A 189 -3.92 -4.68 -21.29
C CYS A 189 -3.06 -3.92 -22.28
N ALA A 190 -1.80 -3.66 -21.91
CA ALA A 190 -0.86 -2.89 -22.73
C ALA A 190 -0.60 -3.51 -24.11
N LYS A 191 -0.74 -4.84 -24.23
CA LYS A 191 -0.55 -5.57 -25.49
C LYS A 191 -1.72 -5.44 -26.46
N GLY A 192 -2.85 -4.88 -26.04
CA GLY A 192 -4.04 -4.69 -26.90
C GLY A 192 -4.42 -5.98 -27.65
N ASP A 193 -4.71 -5.86 -28.94
CA ASP A 193 -5.10 -6.99 -29.79
C ASP A 193 -3.92 -7.94 -30.10
N ALA A 194 -2.68 -7.52 -29.88
CA ALA A 194 -1.49 -8.37 -30.00
C ALA A 194 -1.27 -9.29 -28.78
N CYS A 195 -2.16 -9.23 -27.78
CA CYS A 195 -2.07 -10.08 -26.61
C CYS A 195 -2.51 -11.51 -26.94
N LYS A 196 -1.64 -12.49 -26.67
CA LYS A 196 -1.94 -13.93 -26.82
C LYS A 196 -3.04 -14.48 -25.89
N TYR A 197 -3.60 -13.64 -25.01
CA TYR A 197 -4.59 -14.01 -24.00
C TYR A 197 -5.90 -13.26 -24.24
N ALA A 198 -7.05 -13.87 -23.92
CA ALA A 198 -8.35 -13.29 -24.26
C ALA A 198 -8.62 -11.95 -23.56
N HIS A 199 -9.06 -10.96 -24.35
CA HIS A 199 -9.55 -9.64 -23.93
C HIS A 199 -11.08 -9.55 -24.04
N ASP A 200 -11.78 -10.59 -23.60
CA ASP A 200 -13.24 -10.66 -23.65
C ASP A 200 -13.83 -10.57 -22.23
N ARG A 201 -14.85 -9.71 -22.08
CA ARG A 201 -15.61 -9.56 -20.82
C ARG A 201 -16.46 -10.79 -20.49
N ALA A 202 -16.88 -11.59 -21.47
CA ALA A 202 -17.54 -12.87 -21.23
C ALA A 202 -16.57 -13.84 -20.56
N VAL A 203 -15.41 -14.07 -21.18
CA VAL A 203 -14.34 -14.92 -20.63
C VAL A 203 -13.85 -14.40 -19.27
N GLN A 204 -13.76 -13.08 -19.08
CA GLN A 204 -13.45 -12.48 -17.78
C GLN A 204 -14.48 -12.86 -16.70
N ARG A 205 -15.78 -12.73 -17.00
CA ARG A 205 -16.86 -13.05 -16.05
C ARG A 205 -16.84 -14.53 -15.67
N GLU A 206 -16.70 -15.41 -16.66
CA GLU A 206 -16.62 -16.86 -16.44
C GLU A 206 -15.39 -17.23 -15.60
N TRP A 207 -14.22 -16.65 -15.92
CA TRP A 207 -13.00 -16.88 -15.14
C TRP A 207 -13.11 -16.39 -13.70
N ILE A 208 -13.69 -15.21 -13.48
CA ILE A 208 -13.93 -14.68 -12.12
C ILE A 208 -14.89 -15.60 -11.37
N ALA A 209 -15.98 -16.05 -12.02
CA ALA A 209 -16.96 -16.96 -11.43
C ALA A 209 -16.32 -18.31 -11.06
N ALA A 210 -15.59 -18.94 -11.98
CA ALA A 210 -14.88 -20.20 -11.75
C ALA A 210 -13.83 -20.06 -10.64
N ARG A 211 -13.10 -18.93 -10.59
CA ARG A 211 -12.14 -18.66 -9.51
C ARG A 211 -12.81 -18.42 -8.17
N LYS A 212 -13.98 -17.78 -8.14
CA LYS A 212 -14.77 -17.59 -6.93
C LYS A 212 -15.28 -18.94 -6.42
N ALA A 213 -15.85 -19.77 -7.31
CA ALA A 213 -16.30 -21.12 -6.99
C ALA A 213 -15.17 -22.00 -6.46
N LYS A 214 -14.01 -22.06 -7.14
CA LYS A 214 -12.84 -22.84 -6.68
C LYS A 214 -12.32 -22.37 -5.32
N ARG A 215 -12.31 -21.06 -5.06
CA ARG A 215 -11.93 -20.53 -3.74
C ARG A 215 -12.92 -20.94 -2.66
N ARG A 216 -14.21 -20.98 -2.98
CA ARG A 216 -15.27 -21.39 -2.05
C ARG A 216 -15.23 -22.88 -1.77
N GLU A 217 -15.03 -23.69 -2.80
CA GLU A 217 -14.81 -25.13 -2.66
C GLU A 217 -13.62 -25.42 -1.74
N ILE A 218 -12.47 -24.76 -1.95
CA ILE A 218 -11.30 -24.91 -1.07
C ILE A 218 -11.63 -24.44 0.36
N ALA A 219 -12.34 -23.32 0.53
CA ALA A 219 -12.73 -22.82 1.84
C ALA A 219 -13.61 -23.83 2.61
N ALA A 220 -14.61 -24.40 1.95
CA ALA A 220 -15.50 -25.39 2.53
C ALA A 220 -14.79 -26.73 2.79
N THR A 221 -14.11 -27.28 1.80
CA THR A 221 -13.53 -28.64 1.87
C THR A 221 -12.26 -28.72 2.71
N LYS A 222 -11.35 -27.76 2.57
CA LYS A 222 -10.04 -27.78 3.24
C LYS A 222 -10.07 -27.13 4.61
N TYR A 223 -10.87 -26.08 4.77
CA TYR A 223 -10.86 -25.26 5.99
C TYR A 223 -12.16 -25.34 6.80
N GLY A 224 -13.21 -25.97 6.26
CA GLY A 224 -14.48 -26.13 6.96
C GLY A 224 -15.29 -24.83 7.09
N ASP A 225 -15.11 -23.87 6.16
CA ASP A 225 -15.96 -22.68 6.11
C ASP A 225 -17.42 -23.09 5.85
N PRO A 226 -18.35 -22.84 6.79
CA PRO A 226 -19.73 -23.29 6.68
C PRO A 226 -20.57 -22.43 5.72
N HIS A 227 -20.05 -21.29 5.27
CA HIS A 227 -20.82 -20.33 4.49
C HIS A 227 -20.79 -20.64 3.00
N GLY A 228 -21.97 -20.57 2.37
CA GLY A 228 -22.15 -20.82 0.94
C GLY A 228 -21.78 -19.62 0.05
N ASP A 229 -22.34 -19.59 -1.17
CA ASP A 229 -22.01 -18.55 -2.16
C ASP A 229 -22.62 -17.18 -1.87
N ALA A 230 -23.61 -17.12 -0.98
CA ALA A 230 -24.39 -15.93 -0.65
C ALA A 230 -23.76 -15.04 0.44
N VAL A 231 -22.43 -15.10 0.62
CA VAL A 231 -21.71 -14.35 1.66
C VAL A 231 -21.78 -12.83 1.47
N ALA A 232 -21.77 -12.10 2.58
CA ALA A 232 -21.86 -10.66 2.55
C ALA A 232 -20.62 -10.02 1.89
N ASN A 233 -20.83 -9.01 1.05
CA ASN A 233 -19.76 -8.35 0.34
C ASN A 233 -18.83 -7.55 1.29
N LYS A 234 -17.70 -7.09 0.75
CA LYS A 234 -16.67 -6.35 1.53
C LYS A 234 -17.17 -5.10 2.26
N SER A 235 -18.24 -4.46 1.79
CA SER A 235 -18.80 -3.26 2.44
C SER A 235 -19.64 -3.59 3.68
N ALA A 236 -20.17 -4.82 3.77
CA ALA A 236 -20.99 -5.29 4.89
C ALA A 236 -20.17 -5.92 6.02
N ARG A 237 -18.84 -6.02 5.89
CA ARG A 237 -17.97 -6.71 6.86
C ARG A 237 -18.08 -6.15 8.28
N ALA A 238 -18.08 -4.82 8.41
CA ALA A 238 -18.22 -4.18 9.72
C ALA A 238 -19.58 -4.48 10.37
N VAL A 239 -20.66 -4.51 9.58
CA VAL A 239 -22.01 -4.87 10.06
C VAL A 239 -22.03 -6.31 10.55
N LYS A 240 -21.52 -7.26 9.75
CA LYS A 240 -21.49 -8.68 10.10
C LYS A 240 -20.62 -8.97 11.31
N PHE A 241 -19.49 -8.29 11.44
CA PHE A 241 -18.65 -8.46 12.61
C PHE A 241 -19.29 -7.83 13.86
N ALA A 242 -19.94 -6.67 13.75
CA ALA A 242 -20.71 -6.06 14.85
C ALA A 242 -21.89 -6.94 15.31
N GLU A 243 -22.65 -7.51 14.38
CA GLU A 243 -23.72 -8.48 14.67
C GLU A 243 -23.17 -9.70 15.43
N TRP A 244 -22.05 -10.25 14.94
CA TRP A 244 -21.39 -11.39 15.58
C TRP A 244 -20.89 -11.05 16.99
N LEU A 245 -20.25 -9.89 17.18
CA LEU A 245 -19.76 -9.45 18.50
C LEU A 245 -20.90 -9.36 19.51
N ARG A 246 -22.02 -8.75 19.14
CA ARG A 246 -23.18 -8.64 20.04
C ARG A 246 -23.79 -10.00 20.35
N GLY A 247 -23.94 -10.86 19.34
CA GLY A 247 -24.43 -12.22 19.55
C GLY A 247 -23.49 -13.07 20.43
N LYS A 248 -22.18 -12.83 20.34
CA LYS A 248 -21.17 -13.64 21.03
C LYS A 248 -20.91 -13.21 22.47
N PHE A 249 -20.79 -11.91 22.71
CA PHE A 249 -20.44 -11.35 24.02
C PHE A 249 -21.65 -10.82 24.80
N GLY A 250 -22.69 -10.37 24.09
CA GLY A 250 -23.84 -9.69 24.70
C GLY A 250 -23.56 -8.21 24.98
N ASP A 251 -24.61 -7.39 24.90
CA ASP A 251 -24.51 -5.93 24.99
C ASP A 251 -23.99 -5.46 26.36
N ASP A 252 -24.31 -6.17 27.44
CA ASP A 252 -23.87 -5.82 28.80
C ASP A 252 -22.36 -5.96 28.97
N VAL A 253 -21.80 -7.09 28.50
CA VAL A 253 -20.35 -7.33 28.50
C VAL A 253 -19.66 -6.29 27.64
N LEU A 254 -20.16 -6.04 26.43
CA LEU A 254 -19.57 -5.06 25.52
C LEU A 254 -19.59 -3.63 26.09
N ASN A 255 -20.58 -3.28 26.93
CA ASN A 255 -20.69 -1.95 27.56
C ASN A 255 -20.02 -1.82 28.95
N ALA A 256 -19.45 -2.90 29.47
CA ALA A 256 -18.69 -2.87 30.73
C ALA A 256 -17.44 -1.98 30.62
N GLY A 257 -16.95 -1.48 31.76
CA GLY A 257 -15.75 -0.62 31.79
C GLY A 257 -15.86 0.58 30.84
N THR A 258 -14.80 0.82 30.07
CA THR A 258 -14.75 1.86 29.03
C THR A 258 -15.34 1.42 27.69
N GLY A 259 -15.88 0.20 27.61
CA GLY A 259 -16.44 -0.40 26.39
C GLY A 259 -15.40 -1.05 25.49
N ILE A 260 -15.76 -1.21 24.22
CA ILE A 260 -14.97 -1.93 23.21
C ILE A 260 -13.75 -1.10 22.79
N LEU A 261 -12.57 -1.73 22.72
CA LEU A 261 -11.38 -1.14 22.13
C LEU A 261 -11.19 -1.62 20.68
N ASP A 262 -11.47 -0.75 19.70
CA ASP A 262 -11.34 -1.01 18.26
C ASP A 262 -9.93 -0.62 17.78
N VAL A 263 -9.02 -1.60 17.73
CA VAL A 263 -7.60 -1.38 17.40
C VAL A 263 -7.36 -1.52 15.90
N ALA A 264 -6.64 -0.54 15.33
CA ALA A 264 -6.37 -0.44 13.90
C ALA A 264 -7.66 -0.43 13.05
N GLY A 265 -8.75 0.11 13.60
CA GLY A 265 -10.07 0.16 12.95
C GLY A 265 -10.16 1.11 11.73
N GLY A 266 -9.06 1.77 11.35
CA GLY A 266 -8.97 2.62 10.17
C GLY A 266 -9.94 3.81 10.21
N ARG A 267 -11.03 3.72 9.44
CA ARG A 267 -12.06 4.77 9.42
C ARG A 267 -13.09 4.62 10.55
N GLY A 268 -12.94 3.61 11.41
CA GLY A 268 -13.87 3.28 12.47
C GLY A 268 -15.18 2.71 11.93
N ASP A 269 -15.12 1.87 10.89
CA ASP A 269 -16.33 1.29 10.29
C ASP A 269 -17.09 0.42 11.33
N ILE A 270 -16.40 -0.40 12.14
CA ILE A 270 -17.01 -1.21 13.22
C ILE A 270 -17.51 -0.31 14.34
N SER A 271 -16.65 0.59 14.83
CA SER A 271 -17.03 1.58 15.84
C SER A 271 -18.25 2.42 15.44
N PHE A 272 -18.41 2.75 14.16
CA PHE A 272 -19.61 3.44 13.67
C PHE A 272 -20.86 2.56 13.77
N GLU A 273 -20.77 1.27 13.42
CA GLU A 273 -21.87 0.32 13.56
C GLU A 273 -22.27 0.11 15.03
N LEU A 274 -21.31 -0.05 15.93
CA LEU A 274 -21.56 -0.37 17.35
C LEU A 274 -21.92 0.88 18.17
N PHE A 275 -21.11 1.93 18.13
CA PHE A 275 -21.34 3.14 18.91
C PHE A 275 -22.40 4.03 18.30
N THR A 276 -22.15 4.53 17.09
CA THR A 276 -22.99 5.59 16.49
C THR A 276 -24.39 5.10 16.12
N LYS A 277 -24.55 3.84 15.68
CA LYS A 277 -25.87 3.30 15.33
C LYS A 277 -26.57 2.59 16.48
N GLN A 278 -25.83 1.90 17.34
CA GLN A 278 -26.40 0.96 18.32
C GLN A 278 -26.17 1.37 19.79
N GLY A 279 -25.35 2.40 20.06
CA GLY A 279 -25.11 2.91 21.41
C GLY A 279 -24.17 2.05 22.26
N ILE A 280 -23.45 1.10 21.68
CA ILE A 280 -22.45 0.29 22.39
C ILE A 280 -21.18 1.12 22.57
N LYS A 281 -20.73 1.31 23.81
CA LYS A 281 -19.51 2.06 24.13
C LYS A 281 -18.32 1.49 23.36
N SER A 282 -17.59 2.36 22.66
CA SER A 282 -16.37 1.97 21.97
C SER A 282 -15.36 3.11 21.95
N THR A 283 -14.09 2.76 21.75
CA THR A 283 -12.96 3.68 21.55
C THR A 283 -12.15 3.18 20.36
N LEU A 284 -11.88 4.07 19.39
CA LEU A 284 -11.07 3.74 18.21
C LEU A 284 -9.59 4.11 18.45
N VAL A 285 -8.70 3.12 18.42
CA VAL A 285 -7.24 3.34 18.45
C VAL A 285 -6.68 3.18 17.04
N GLU A 286 -6.35 4.29 16.40
CA GLU A 286 -5.82 4.31 15.04
C GLU A 286 -5.00 5.59 14.83
N PRO A 287 -3.71 5.49 14.46
CA PRO A 287 -2.83 6.66 14.31
C PRO A 287 -3.29 7.61 13.20
N ARG A 288 -3.94 7.10 12.16
CA ARG A 288 -4.44 7.94 11.06
C ARG A 288 -5.71 8.68 11.45
N ALA A 289 -5.82 9.95 11.08
CA ALA A 289 -7.06 10.70 11.29
C ALA A 289 -8.27 10.01 10.65
N ARG A 290 -9.36 9.85 11.42
CA ARG A 290 -10.58 9.20 10.95
C ARG A 290 -11.18 9.96 9.76
N LYS A 291 -11.42 9.25 8.66
CA LYS A 291 -12.08 9.78 7.46
C LYS A 291 -13.33 8.96 7.16
N LEU A 292 -14.51 9.53 7.42
CA LEU A 292 -15.77 8.83 7.18
C LEU A 292 -15.98 8.53 5.68
N ASN A 293 -16.70 7.45 5.41
CA ASN A 293 -17.04 7.02 4.08
C ASN A 293 -18.39 7.60 3.61
N LYS A 294 -18.71 7.46 2.31
CA LYS A 294 -19.94 7.99 1.70
C LYS A 294 -21.21 7.43 2.36
N GLN A 295 -21.21 6.17 2.78
CA GLN A 295 -22.37 5.53 3.42
C GLN A 295 -22.59 6.05 4.85
N GLN A 296 -21.52 6.25 5.63
CA GLN A 296 -21.59 6.85 6.96
C GLN A 296 -22.14 8.28 6.91
N HIS A 297 -21.64 9.11 5.98
CA HIS A 297 -22.20 10.45 5.76
C HIS A 297 -23.67 10.40 5.34
N LYS A 298 -24.04 9.48 4.44
CA LYS A 298 -25.44 9.29 4.02
C LYS A 298 -26.33 8.92 5.20
N TRP A 299 -25.86 8.03 6.08
CA TRP A 299 -26.60 7.61 7.27
C TRP A 299 -26.82 8.76 8.24
N LEU A 300 -25.78 9.54 8.55
CA LEU A 300 -25.89 10.72 9.42
C LEU A 300 -26.91 11.74 8.88
N LYS A 301 -26.86 12.04 7.57
CA LYS A 301 -27.82 12.93 6.90
C LYS A 301 -29.24 12.38 6.93
N ALA A 302 -29.41 11.07 6.71
CA ALA A 302 -30.72 10.44 6.75
C ALA A 302 -31.32 10.52 8.16
N ARG A 303 -30.50 10.37 9.20
CA ARG A 303 -30.94 10.47 10.59
C ARG A 303 -31.33 11.89 10.99
N GLU A 304 -30.58 12.89 10.53
CA GLU A 304 -30.95 14.31 10.68
C GLU A 304 -32.28 14.63 10.00
N LYS A 305 -32.48 14.15 8.77
CA LYS A 305 -33.74 14.34 8.05
C LYS A 305 -34.91 13.67 8.78
N LYS A 306 -34.71 12.45 9.28
CA LYS A 306 -35.72 11.70 10.03
C LYS A 306 -36.12 12.46 11.30
N PHE A 307 -35.15 12.94 12.07
CA PHE A 307 -35.41 13.77 13.24
C PHE A 307 -36.26 15.00 12.89
N LYS A 308 -35.85 15.78 11.87
CA LYS A 308 -36.60 16.96 11.42
C LYS A 308 -38.03 16.69 10.97
N THR A 309 -38.36 15.44 10.62
CA THR A 309 -39.72 15.04 10.21
C THR A 309 -40.56 14.58 11.40
N GLU A 310 -39.93 14.05 12.44
CA GLU A 310 -40.58 13.44 13.61
C GLU A 310 -40.60 14.37 14.84
N SER A 311 -39.82 15.46 14.84
CA SER A 311 -39.68 16.38 15.96
C SER A 311 -40.58 17.60 15.83
N ASP A 312 -41.17 18.05 16.94
CA ASP A 312 -41.91 19.32 17.01
C ASP A 312 -41.05 20.54 16.65
N ASP A 313 -41.69 21.59 16.15
CA ASP A 313 -41.06 22.88 15.82
C ASP A 313 -40.37 23.46 17.07
N GLY A 314 -39.04 23.35 17.11
CA GLY A 314 -38.19 23.87 18.19
C GLY A 314 -37.21 22.85 18.78
N ALA A 315 -37.35 21.55 18.49
CA ALA A 315 -36.40 20.56 18.97
C ALA A 315 -35.04 20.66 18.23
N LEU A 316 -33.94 20.75 19.00
CA LEU A 316 -32.59 20.79 18.44
C LEU A 316 -32.12 19.38 18.06
N PHE A 317 -31.75 19.18 16.80
CA PHE A 317 -31.15 17.92 16.36
C PHE A 317 -29.75 17.75 16.96
N GLN A 318 -29.61 16.81 17.87
CA GLN A 318 -28.31 16.33 18.31
C GLN A 318 -27.76 15.35 17.29
N LYS A 319 -26.69 15.77 16.60
CA LYS A 319 -26.00 14.91 15.64
C LYS A 319 -25.46 13.68 16.38
N PRO A 320 -25.67 12.46 15.86
CA PRO A 320 -25.09 11.25 16.44
C PRO A 320 -23.58 11.41 16.61
N GLU A 321 -23.12 11.18 17.83
CA GLU A 321 -21.71 11.27 18.15
C GLU A 321 -20.94 10.10 17.55
N LEU A 322 -19.69 10.38 17.21
CA LEU A 322 -18.72 9.35 16.89
C LEU A 322 -18.03 8.97 18.19
N CYS A 323 -17.65 7.69 18.32
CA CYS A 323 -16.80 7.28 19.44
C CYS A 323 -15.50 8.09 19.46
N GLU A 324 -14.87 8.16 20.64
CA GLU A 324 -13.55 8.74 20.80
C GLU A 324 -12.53 8.11 19.84
N GLN A 325 -11.63 8.92 19.29
CA GLN A 325 -10.46 8.45 18.56
C GLN A 325 -9.19 8.79 19.33
N ILE A 326 -8.40 7.77 19.64
CA ILE A 326 -7.06 7.93 20.19
C ILE A 326 -6.07 7.70 19.04
N LYS A 327 -5.38 8.78 18.63
CA LYS A 327 -4.49 8.79 17.46
C LYS A 327 -3.08 8.35 17.85
N THR A 328 -2.94 7.07 18.17
CA THR A 328 -1.66 6.46 18.54
C THR A 328 -1.51 5.11 17.87
N GLU A 329 -0.27 4.66 17.72
CA GLU A 329 0.01 3.25 17.47
C GLU A 329 -0.36 2.43 18.71
N PHE A 330 -0.78 1.18 18.53
CA PHE A 330 -1.13 0.29 19.64
C PHE A 330 0.08 -0.58 20.02
N THR A 331 0.79 -0.20 21.08
CA THR A 331 2.06 -0.80 21.48
C THR A 331 2.10 -1.04 22.97
N SER A 332 2.98 -1.94 23.43
CA SER A 332 3.11 -2.27 24.85
C SER A 332 3.38 -1.08 25.77
N GLU A 333 3.96 -0.01 25.23
CA GLU A 333 4.24 1.24 25.96
C GLU A 333 2.96 1.97 26.41
N ASN A 334 1.86 1.85 25.67
CA ASN A 334 0.62 2.59 25.95
C ASN A 334 -0.58 1.70 26.32
N TRP A 335 -0.41 0.39 26.36
CA TRP A 335 -1.47 -0.55 26.72
C TRP A 335 -2.14 -0.26 28.07
N HIS A 336 -1.39 0.24 29.05
CA HIS A 336 -1.92 0.59 30.37
C HIS A 336 -3.07 1.62 30.33
N LEU A 337 -3.16 2.43 29.27
CA LEU A 337 -4.23 3.40 29.05
C LEU A 337 -5.57 2.75 28.69
N PHE A 338 -5.55 1.51 28.20
CA PHE A 338 -6.73 0.84 27.66
C PHE A 338 -7.19 -0.35 28.50
N LYS A 339 -6.50 -0.66 29.60
CA LYS A 339 -6.74 -1.82 30.45
C LYS A 339 -8.17 -1.90 31.03
N ASP A 340 -8.90 -0.80 31.06
CA ASP A 340 -10.28 -0.74 31.58
C ASP A 340 -11.34 -1.03 30.51
N CYS A 341 -10.94 -1.37 29.27
CA CYS A 341 -11.86 -1.80 28.22
C CYS A 341 -12.57 -3.12 28.58
N SER A 342 -13.75 -3.34 28.04
CA SER A 342 -14.48 -4.61 28.17
C SER A 342 -13.90 -5.70 27.28
N VAL A 343 -13.68 -5.38 26.00
CA VAL A 343 -13.25 -6.32 24.96
C VAL A 343 -12.33 -5.58 24.00
N VAL A 344 -11.21 -6.21 23.60
CA VAL A 344 -10.34 -5.68 22.55
C VAL A 344 -10.63 -6.36 21.21
N ILE A 345 -10.81 -5.57 20.15
CA ILE A 345 -11.15 -6.11 18.82
C ILE A 345 -10.23 -5.56 17.72
N GLY A 346 -10.18 -6.28 16.60
CA GLY A 346 -9.58 -5.77 15.37
C GLY A 346 -10.04 -6.55 14.14
N MET A 347 -10.68 -5.88 13.18
CA MET A 347 -11.05 -6.49 11.90
C MET A 347 -10.03 -6.12 10.83
N HIS A 348 -9.29 -7.12 10.35
CA HIS A 348 -8.17 -6.92 9.43
C HIS A 348 -7.10 -5.96 9.95
N PRO A 349 -6.61 -6.11 11.21
CA PRO A 349 -5.77 -5.11 11.87
C PRO A 349 -4.29 -5.13 11.43
N ASP A 350 -4.00 -5.67 10.23
CA ASP A 350 -2.67 -5.78 9.61
C ASP A 350 -1.53 -6.03 10.62
N GLN A 351 -0.68 -5.04 10.87
CA GLN A 351 0.51 -5.13 11.73
C GLN A 351 0.17 -5.19 13.23
N ALA A 352 -1.01 -4.72 13.65
CA ALA A 352 -1.44 -4.71 15.05
C ALA A 352 -2.04 -6.05 15.52
N THR A 353 -2.20 -7.03 14.61
CA THR A 353 -2.85 -8.33 14.90
C THR A 353 -2.30 -9.02 16.15
N GLU A 354 -0.98 -9.12 16.28
CA GLU A 354 -0.36 -9.81 17.42
C GLU A 354 -0.35 -8.95 18.69
N ALA A 355 -0.19 -7.63 18.55
CA ALA A 355 -0.27 -6.71 19.68
C ALA A 355 -1.64 -6.76 20.37
N ILE A 356 -2.73 -6.95 19.62
CA ILE A 356 -4.08 -7.11 20.17
C ILE A 356 -4.18 -8.34 21.08
N VAL A 357 -3.66 -9.50 20.63
CA VAL A 357 -3.74 -10.72 21.44
C VAL A 357 -2.78 -10.69 22.61
N ASP A 358 -1.63 -10.03 22.47
CA ASP A 358 -0.67 -9.86 23.58
C ASP A 358 -1.24 -8.95 24.67
N PHE A 359 -1.90 -7.86 24.28
CA PHE A 359 -2.67 -7.03 25.20
C PHE A 359 -3.78 -7.84 25.90
N ALA A 360 -4.55 -8.63 25.15
CA ALA A 360 -5.62 -9.45 25.69
C ALA A 360 -5.12 -10.46 26.72
N ASN A 361 -3.98 -11.11 26.45
CA ASN A 361 -3.35 -12.03 27.40
C ASN A 361 -2.78 -11.30 28.62
N LEU A 362 -2.14 -10.15 28.45
CA LEU A 362 -1.51 -9.42 29.55
C LEU A 362 -2.53 -8.88 30.56
N TYR A 363 -3.68 -8.38 30.08
CA TYR A 363 -4.72 -7.77 30.92
C TYR A 363 -5.93 -8.67 31.15
N ASP A 364 -5.82 -9.95 30.77
CA ASP A 364 -6.90 -10.94 30.87
C ASP A 364 -8.22 -10.42 30.29
N LYS A 365 -8.16 -9.96 29.04
CA LYS A 365 -9.31 -9.40 28.33
C LYS A 365 -9.90 -10.39 27.34
N PRO A 366 -11.24 -10.43 27.25
CA PRO A 366 -11.89 -11.00 26.09
C PRO A 366 -11.43 -10.26 24.82
N PHE A 367 -11.30 -10.99 23.72
CA PHE A 367 -10.89 -10.41 22.44
C PHE A 367 -11.57 -11.06 21.25
N ALA A 368 -11.59 -10.35 20.13
CA ALA A 368 -11.98 -10.92 18.83
C ALA A 368 -11.24 -10.23 17.68
N ILE A 369 -10.51 -11.01 16.87
CA ILE A 369 -9.75 -10.49 15.74
C ILE A 369 -10.02 -11.25 14.45
N VAL A 370 -10.05 -10.52 13.33
CA VAL A 370 -10.14 -11.11 11.98
C VAL A 370 -8.81 -10.93 11.26
N PRO A 371 -7.86 -11.87 11.36
CA PRO A 371 -6.55 -11.74 10.73
C PRO A 371 -6.63 -11.84 9.21
N CYS A 372 -5.86 -11.01 8.49
CA CYS A 372 -5.81 -11.00 7.02
C CYS A 372 -4.40 -11.16 6.44
N CYS A 373 -3.42 -10.43 6.99
CA CYS A 373 -2.08 -10.30 6.45
C CYS A 373 -1.04 -10.88 7.43
N VAL A 374 -0.08 -11.65 6.90
CA VAL A 374 0.89 -12.39 7.73
C VAL A 374 2.17 -11.61 8.01
N PHE A 375 2.65 -10.85 7.02
CA PHE A 375 3.91 -10.09 7.06
C PHE A 375 5.11 -10.91 7.60
N PRO A 376 5.49 -12.04 6.97
CA PRO A 376 6.52 -12.94 7.49
C PRO A 376 7.91 -12.30 7.58
N GLU A 377 8.22 -11.28 6.77
CA GLU A 377 9.48 -10.52 6.90
C GLU A 377 9.51 -9.67 8.17
N LEU A 378 8.36 -9.07 8.54
CA LEU A 378 8.23 -8.21 9.72
C LEU A 378 8.07 -9.02 11.01
N PHE A 379 7.34 -10.12 10.95
CA PHE A 379 7.07 -11.01 12.09
C PHE A 379 7.73 -12.37 11.88
N ASN A 380 9.03 -12.32 11.56
CA ASN A 380 9.85 -13.50 11.26
C ASN A 380 10.10 -14.40 12.48
N HIS A 381 9.66 -14.00 13.68
CA HIS A 381 9.74 -14.77 14.92
C HIS A 381 8.57 -15.75 15.09
N ARG A 382 7.46 -15.58 14.38
CA ARG A 382 6.28 -16.45 14.51
C ARG A 382 6.58 -17.88 14.07
N ARG A 383 6.26 -18.86 14.91
CA ARG A 383 6.44 -20.29 14.66
C ARG A 383 5.14 -21.03 14.96
N ASP A 384 4.80 -21.99 14.12
CA ASP A 384 3.72 -22.95 14.40
C ASP A 384 4.15 -23.98 15.45
N ARG A 385 3.26 -24.93 15.77
CA ARG A 385 3.50 -26.00 16.75
C ARG A 385 4.68 -26.91 16.38
N GLN A 386 5.02 -26.99 15.10
CA GLN A 386 6.11 -27.80 14.56
C GLN A 386 7.41 -27.00 14.45
N GLY A 387 7.41 -25.71 14.81
CA GLY A 387 8.57 -24.84 14.71
C GLY A 387 8.82 -24.31 13.28
N ALA A 388 7.87 -24.45 12.37
CA ALA A 388 7.97 -23.87 11.02
C ALA A 388 7.49 -22.40 11.00
N PRO A 389 8.01 -21.58 10.07
CA PRO A 389 7.67 -20.16 10.00
C PRO A 389 6.23 -19.94 9.55
N VAL A 390 5.51 -19.05 10.24
CA VAL A 390 4.15 -18.66 9.88
C VAL A 390 4.18 -17.73 8.67
N THR A 391 3.87 -18.25 7.49
CA THR A 391 3.92 -17.51 6.21
C THR A 391 2.57 -17.41 5.50
N GLU A 392 1.59 -18.21 5.91
CA GLU A 392 0.24 -18.23 5.35
C GLU A 392 -0.81 -17.80 6.36
N ARG A 393 -1.95 -17.27 5.87
CA ARG A 393 -3.02 -16.77 6.73
C ARG A 393 -3.59 -17.86 7.65
N MET A 394 -3.72 -19.08 7.15
CA MET A 394 -4.29 -20.19 7.94
C MET A 394 -3.37 -20.56 9.10
N ALA A 395 -2.06 -20.65 8.84
CA ALA A 395 -1.05 -20.82 9.89
C ALA A 395 -1.06 -19.65 10.89
N LEU A 396 -1.34 -18.41 10.45
CA LEU A 396 -1.51 -17.28 11.36
C LEU A 396 -2.72 -17.44 12.26
N VAL A 397 -3.86 -17.90 11.74
CA VAL A 397 -5.07 -18.17 12.54
C VAL A 397 -4.80 -19.22 13.60
N GLU A 398 -4.17 -20.34 13.21
CA GLU A 398 -3.79 -21.41 14.13
C GLU A 398 -2.80 -20.91 15.20
N TYR A 399 -1.75 -20.20 14.78
CA TYR A 399 -0.78 -19.58 15.68
C TYR A 399 -1.45 -18.66 16.72
N LEU A 400 -2.40 -17.84 16.31
CA LEU A 400 -3.10 -16.92 17.23
C LEU A 400 -4.02 -17.67 18.19
N ALA A 401 -4.75 -18.68 17.71
CA ALA A 401 -5.59 -19.53 18.55
C ALA A 401 -4.74 -20.26 19.60
N ASP A 402 -3.59 -20.82 19.19
CA ASP A 402 -2.64 -21.49 20.07
C ASP A 402 -2.04 -20.56 21.12
N LYS A 403 -1.59 -19.37 20.70
CA LYS A 403 -0.99 -18.36 21.58
C LYS A 403 -1.95 -17.88 22.66
N THR A 404 -3.26 -17.96 22.42
CA THR A 404 -4.29 -17.39 23.29
C THR A 404 -5.16 -18.43 23.99
N GLY A 405 -5.07 -19.71 23.60
CA GLY A 405 -6.10 -20.71 23.93
C GLY A 405 -7.47 -20.34 23.36
N GLY A 406 -7.51 -19.49 22.32
CA GLY A 406 -8.73 -18.96 21.74
C GLY A 406 -9.43 -19.95 20.80
N SER A 407 -10.69 -19.66 20.49
CA SER A 407 -11.50 -20.40 19.52
C SER A 407 -11.53 -19.68 18.18
N VAL A 408 -11.89 -20.42 17.12
CA VAL A 408 -12.02 -19.88 15.76
C VAL A 408 -13.44 -20.09 15.26
N GLU A 409 -14.05 -19.02 14.73
CA GLU A 409 -15.35 -19.04 14.07
C GLU A 409 -15.30 -18.36 12.70
N TYR A 410 -16.32 -18.56 11.88
CA TYR A 410 -16.42 -18.00 10.53
C TYR A 410 -17.51 -16.93 10.45
N LEU A 411 -17.14 -15.75 9.95
CA LEU A 411 -18.09 -14.72 9.53
C LEU A 411 -18.62 -14.99 8.13
N ASP A 412 -19.89 -14.67 7.92
CA ASP A 412 -20.55 -14.75 6.61
C ASP A 412 -20.15 -13.56 5.71
N ILE A 413 -18.86 -13.48 5.36
CA ILE A 413 -18.28 -12.37 4.59
C ILE A 413 -17.30 -12.84 3.51
N GLU A 414 -17.12 -12.01 2.48
CA GLU A 414 -16.07 -12.19 1.48
C GLU A 414 -14.68 -11.85 2.02
N GLY A 415 -13.69 -12.65 1.61
CA GLY A 415 -12.27 -12.44 1.94
C GLY A 415 -11.87 -13.17 3.21
N ALA A 416 -10.98 -12.58 4.01
CA ALA A 416 -10.59 -13.12 5.30
C ALA A 416 -11.77 -13.01 6.28
N ASN A 417 -12.28 -14.16 6.70
CA ASN A 417 -13.54 -14.28 7.45
C ASN A 417 -13.44 -15.09 8.74
N GLN A 418 -12.29 -15.66 9.07
CA GLN A 418 -12.07 -16.33 10.35
C GLN A 418 -11.87 -15.31 11.47
N VAL A 419 -12.62 -15.46 12.55
CA VAL A 419 -12.46 -14.69 13.79
C VAL A 419 -11.76 -15.59 14.79
N VAL A 420 -10.62 -15.15 15.32
CA VAL A 420 -9.99 -15.75 16.50
C VAL A 420 -10.45 -14.96 17.72
N PHE A 421 -10.97 -15.62 18.74
CA PHE A 421 -11.56 -14.95 19.90
C PHE A 421 -11.43 -15.74 21.20
N ARG A 422 -11.61 -15.03 22.32
CA ARG A 422 -11.81 -15.59 23.67
C ARG A 422 -12.84 -14.73 24.41
N THR A 423 -13.77 -15.36 25.13
CA THR A 423 -14.91 -14.69 25.80
C THR A 423 -14.68 -14.37 27.28
N SER A 424 -13.70 -15.05 27.91
CA SER A 424 -13.29 -14.88 29.30
C SER A 424 -11.79 -15.10 29.38
#